data_AF-A0A7Y4TUE8-F1
#
_entry.id   AF-A0A7Y4TUE8-F1
#
_cell.length_a   1.000
_cell.length_b   1.000
_cell.length_c   1.000
_cell.angle_alpha   90.00
_cell.angle_beta   90.00
_cell.angle_gamma   90.00
#
_symmetry.space_group_name_H-M   'P 1'
#
loop_
_entity.id
_entity.type
_entity.pdbx_description
1 polymer ?
#
loop_
_entity_poly.entity_id
_entity_poly.type
_entity_poly.pdbx_seq_one_letter_code
_entity_poly.pdbx_strand_id
1 'polypeptide(L)' 'DDMVKKLFGSIMNIPVRMVSYGGSPHNISLLVPAEYKTQILQQLNKGMFGL' A
#
# COMPACT_ATOMS: atom_id res chain seq x y z
N ASP A 1 -10.18 -5.89 7.66
CA ASP A 1 -10.79 -5.47 6.37
C ASP A 1 -10.78 -3.97 6.12
N ASP A 2 -11.25 -3.13 7.04
CA ASP A 2 -11.29 -1.67 6.82
C ASP A 2 -9.92 -1.03 6.57
N MET A 3 -8.90 -1.45 7.31
CA MET A 3 -7.51 -0.98 7.11
C MET A 3 -6.98 -1.32 5.70
N VAL A 4 -7.29 -2.52 5.21
CA VAL A 4 -6.83 -2.98 3.88
C VAL A 4 -7.52 -2.19 2.78
N LYS A 5 -8.83 -1.94 2.92
CA LYS A 5 -9.57 -1.05 2.00
C LYS A 5 -8.98 0.35 2.00
N LYS A 6 -8.67 0.92 3.16
CA LYS A 6 -8.03 2.24 3.29
C LYS A 6 -6.65 2.26 2.62
N LEU A 7 -5.85 1.20 2.83
CA LEU A 7 -4.52 1.07 2.24
C LEU A 7 -4.60 1.07 0.71
N PHE A 8 -5.42 0.20 0.11
CA PHE A 8 -5.54 0.13 -1.35
C PHE A 8 -6.20 1.37 -1.94
N GLY A 9 -7.14 2.00 -1.22
CA GLY A 9 -7.70 3.30 -1.61
C GLY A 9 -6.68 4.44 -1.57
N SER A 10 -5.59 4.30 -0.80
CA SER A 10 -4.54 5.31 -0.69
C SER A 10 -3.53 5.27 -1.84
N ILE A 11 -3.35 4.11 -2.50
CA ILE A 11 -2.28 3.88 -3.50
C ILE A 11 -2.80 3.84 -4.95
N MET A 12 -3.70 4.75 -5.28
CA MET A 12 -4.31 4.79 -6.61
C MET A 12 -3.27 5.10 -7.70
N ASN A 13 -3.42 4.44 -8.86
CA ASN A 13 -2.60 4.57 -10.06
C ASN A 13 -1.16 4.00 -9.97
N ILE A 14 -0.87 3.11 -9.03
CA ILE A 14 0.42 2.40 -8.98
C ILE A 14 0.21 0.91 -9.30
N PRO A 15 0.93 0.34 -10.28
CA PRO A 15 0.79 -1.06 -10.63
C PRO A 15 1.37 -1.96 -9.53
N VAL A 16 0.49 -2.64 -8.79
CA VAL A 16 0.84 -3.65 -7.79
C VAL A 16 0.95 -5.01 -8.47
N ARG A 17 2.12 -5.65 -8.38
CA ARG A 17 2.38 -6.97 -8.99
C ARG A 17 2.04 -8.12 -8.06
N MET A 18 2.14 -7.90 -6.75
CA MET A 18 1.87 -8.92 -5.73
C MET A 18 1.35 -8.26 -4.47
N VAL A 19 0.44 -8.96 -3.80
CA VAL A 19 -0.04 -8.65 -2.45
C VAL A 19 0.13 -9.90 -1.61
N SER A 20 0.80 -9.78 -0.47
CA SER A 20 0.82 -10.80 0.58
C SER A 20 0.13 -10.23 1.83
N TYR A 21 -1.04 -10.78 2.11
CA TYR A 21 -1.93 -10.39 3.22
C TYR A 21 -2.60 -11.64 3.81
N GLY A 22 -2.83 -11.65 5.12
CA GLY A 22 -3.51 -12.74 5.83
C GLY A 22 -2.58 -13.72 6.57
N GLY A 23 -1.28 -13.73 6.25
CA GLY A 23 -0.29 -14.53 6.97
C GLY A 23 0.12 -13.96 8.35
N SER A 24 -0.16 -12.67 8.58
CA SER A 24 0.03 -11.98 9.86
C SER A 24 -1.02 -10.89 10.02
N PRO A 25 -1.60 -10.68 11.21
CA PRO A 25 -2.49 -9.56 11.48
C PRO A 25 -1.75 -8.21 11.55
N HIS A 26 -0.42 -8.21 11.59
CA HIS A 26 0.40 -7.01 11.79
C HIS A 26 1.07 -6.50 10.52
N ASN A 27 1.13 -7.30 9.45
CA ASN A 27 1.94 -6.97 8.27
C ASN A 27 1.19 -7.21 6.96
N ILE A 28 1.46 -6.30 6.01
CA ILE A 28 1.05 -6.42 4.61
C ILE A 28 2.30 -6.16 3.78
N SER A 29 2.58 -7.04 2.82
CA SER A 29 3.70 -6.85 1.88
C SER A 29 3.17 -6.64 0.47
N LEU A 30 3.71 -5.62 -0.22
CA LEU A 30 3.32 -5.26 -1.57
C LEU A 30 4.56 -5.29 -2.48
N LEU A 31 4.45 -5.91 -3.65
CA LEU A 31 5.47 -5.84 -4.69
C LEU A 31 5.07 -4.81 -5.74
N VAL A 32 5.94 -3.83 -5.95
CA VAL A 32 5.76 -2.77 -6.94
C VAL A 32 7.05 -2.57 -7.77
N PRO A 33 6.96 -2.06 -9.00
CA PRO A 33 8.15 -1.66 -9.75
C PRO A 33 8.93 -0.58 -8.99
N ALA A 34 10.26 -0.64 -9.04
CA ALA A 34 11.15 0.22 -8.26
C ALA A 34 10.95 1.72 -8.56
N GLU A 35 10.58 2.06 -9.80
CA GLU A 35 10.27 3.44 -10.23
C GLU A 35 9.15 4.10 -9.40
N TYR A 36 8.21 3.29 -8.87
CA TYR A 36 7.10 3.80 -8.06
C TYR A 36 7.37 3.78 -6.55
N LYS A 37 8.58 3.36 -6.10
CA LYS A 37 8.87 3.15 -4.67
C LYS A 37 8.63 4.41 -3.82
N THR A 38 9.12 5.56 -4.26
CA THR A 38 8.95 6.81 -3.51
C THR A 38 7.50 7.28 -3.56
N GLN A 39 6.88 7.22 -4.74
CA GLN A 39 5.49 7.64 -4.93
C GLN A 39 4.52 6.84 -4.06
N ILE A 40 4.66 5.51 -4.01
CA ILE A 40 3.76 4.67 -3.20
C ILE A 40 3.94 4.96 -1.70
N LEU A 41 5.16 5.19 -1.23
CA LEU A 41 5.41 5.52 0.17
C LEU A 41 4.79 6.86 0.57
N GLN A 42 4.88 7.87 -0.30
CA GLN A 42 4.25 9.17 -0.08
C GLN A 42 2.72 9.06 -0.09
N GLN A 43 2.14 8.35 -1.06
CA GLN A 43 0.70 8.12 -1.14
C GLN A 43 0.17 7.34 0.07
N LEU A 44 0.88 6.30 0.50
CA LEU A 44 0.55 5.54 1.72
C LEU A 44 0.58 6.44 2.95
N ASN A 45 1.63 7.25 3.11
CA ASN A 45 1.77 8.12 4.26
C ASN A 45 0.61 9.13 4.33
N LYS A 46 0.29 9.76 3.20
CA LYS A 46 -0.82 10.70 3.07
C LYS A 46 -2.18 10.06 3.28
N GLY A 47 -2.46 8.93 2.63
CA GLY A 47 -3.77 8.29 2.70
C GLY A 47 -4.04 7.58 4.04
N MET A 48 -3.00 7.01 4.66
CA MET A 48 -3.15 6.31 5.94
C MET A 48 -3.11 7.25 7.15
N PHE A 49 -2.23 8.26 7.13
CA PHE A 49 -1.94 9.11 8.29
C PHE A 49 -2.25 10.60 8.09
N GLY A 50 -2.51 11.05 6.86
CA GLY A 50 -2.76 12.47 6.58
C GLY A 50 -1.51 13.36 6.63
N LEU A 51 -0.33 12.74 6.48
CA LEU A 51 0.99 13.39 6.48
C LEU A 51 1.48 13.63 5.04
#